data_AF-A0A850AC84-F1
#
_entry.id   AF-A0A850AC84-F1
#
_cell.length_a   1.000
_cell.length_b   1.000
_cell.length_c   1.000
_cell.angle_alpha   90.00
_cell.angle_beta   90.00
_cell.angle_gamma   90.00
#
_symmetry.space_group_name_H-M   'P 1'
#
loop_
_entity.id
_entity.type
_entity.pdbx_description
1 polymer ?
#
loop_
_entity_poly.entity_id
_entity_poly.type
_entity_poly.pdbx_seq_one_letter_code
_entity_poly.pdbx_strand_id
1 'polypeptide(L)'
;MSRSVLVISYDPLAARLKEFVEQRYQRSADCFCLPRRLFDREPEYDVDEYIRYYEGICRYLEENHSPAALRNFIVIFTLWAECQTFDKWNPLLYYRKERSRAHPQELLLSWLVLTYPEIRWVFMNDAGKECQHTSQFHWISPELDLSEILWHTACIPLFDPCGLRNKIREIIIRQVDPEGQHVAFGIPLRPKQAAAIDEESNYVYMNAYAAYRFGYRSWGINSWKILESAMKGPQEEFDILLEDLYWSFSDSPIDTSRYDDQFSKAERHFSNLKYRDTVLPGFEKARWRILVTIGPHQSEPDKHRWLENKRYLKTLASRVKILFKPFAGIFDLWKKAGLWNNSTQTPRQADGFRWPPLPKAPPGYEGSHSAPGRLLNIAQRLIRRANRILEQPQGVADAIQAAVLALEAKELLAGRTPTTALEALELQHEAEIVAESMFLGIEYNLNVNDRFRDIEREVNFISRGFNPQTSKRSAINARLSIIEKLANRFRELNQFEEEHECLAEARRLRLNFWLRQRPVHWLAWPFVKYLDVILRSLGHFLVIVAIWIIFFTLLYFFGKNGPYTLENLWHVFAESFGFFFTTEPMNNGDNALFGSTPLWHLALGLQGLVAFSNLGLLLAHIYMIISRK
;
A
#
# COMPACT_ATOMS: atom_id res chain seq x y z
N MET A 1 -17.65 13.12 17.23
CA MET A 1 -18.07 11.72 17.41
C MET A 1 -17.65 11.26 18.79
N SER A 2 -18.52 10.56 19.52
CA SER A 2 -18.14 9.82 20.72
C SER A 2 -17.25 8.64 20.31
N ARG A 3 -16.13 8.43 21.03
CA ARG A 3 -15.34 7.19 20.93
C ARG A 3 -15.94 6.19 21.90
N SER A 4 -16.46 5.07 21.42
CA SER A 4 -16.87 3.95 22.28
C SER A 4 -15.65 3.35 22.98
N VAL A 5 -15.86 2.89 24.21
CA VAL A 5 -14.82 2.33 25.07
C VAL A 5 -15.20 0.90 25.46
N LEU A 6 -14.27 -0.03 25.39
CA LEU A 6 -14.41 -1.39 25.92
C LEU A 6 -13.41 -1.58 27.06
N VAL A 7 -13.90 -1.95 28.23
CA VAL A 7 -13.09 -2.39 29.37
C VAL A 7 -12.92 -3.90 29.28
N ILE A 8 -11.68 -4.37 29.18
CA ILE A 8 -11.33 -5.80 29.26
C ILE A 8 -10.58 -6.02 30.56
N SER A 9 -11.24 -6.69 31.50
CA SER A 9 -10.77 -6.88 32.89
C SER A 9 -11.54 -8.03 33.54
N TYR A 10 -11.12 -8.47 34.72
CA TYR A 10 -11.95 -9.33 35.57
C TYR A 10 -13.01 -8.54 36.34
N ASP A 11 -14.09 -9.23 36.72
CA ASP A 11 -15.14 -8.73 37.61
C ASP A 11 -14.69 -8.87 39.08
N PRO A 12 -14.80 -7.84 39.97
CA PRO A 12 -15.56 -6.60 39.84
C PRO A 12 -14.79 -5.38 39.28
N LEU A 13 -13.52 -5.52 38.91
CA LEU A 13 -12.70 -4.41 38.43
C LEU A 13 -13.23 -3.82 37.11
N ALA A 14 -13.73 -4.67 36.21
CA ALA A 14 -14.37 -4.27 34.95
C ALA A 14 -15.55 -3.32 35.18
N ALA A 15 -16.46 -3.68 36.10
CA ALA A 15 -17.64 -2.88 36.42
C ALA A 15 -17.27 -1.49 36.98
N ARG A 16 -16.30 -1.44 37.91
CA ARG A 16 -15.81 -0.17 38.49
C ARG A 16 -15.17 0.75 37.44
N LEU A 17 -14.41 0.17 36.50
CA LEU A 17 -13.77 0.95 35.43
C LEU A 17 -14.78 1.46 34.39
N LYS A 18 -15.80 0.67 34.05
CA LYS A 18 -16.95 1.13 33.25
C LYS A 18 -17.67 2.28 33.95
N GLU A 19 -18.02 2.13 35.22
CA GLU A 19 -18.68 3.17 36.01
C GLU A 19 -17.83 4.46 36.07
N PHE A 20 -16.53 4.34 36.34
CA PHE A 20 -15.60 5.47 36.33
C PHE A 20 -15.54 6.16 34.95
N VAL A 21 -15.45 5.40 33.86
CA VAL A 21 -15.42 5.96 32.50
C VAL A 21 -16.73 6.69 32.16
N GLU A 22 -17.87 6.09 32.52
CA GLU A 22 -19.20 6.63 32.28
C GLU A 22 -19.45 7.91 33.08
N GLN A 23 -19.11 7.93 34.38
CA GLN A 23 -19.27 9.09 35.25
C GLN A 23 -18.27 10.23 34.91
N ARG A 24 -16.98 9.92 34.76
CA ARG A 24 -15.91 10.93 34.64
C ARG A 24 -15.82 11.56 33.25
N TYR A 25 -16.18 10.83 32.19
CA TYR A 25 -16.05 11.27 30.79
C TYR A 25 -17.35 11.34 30.01
N GLN A 26 -18.49 10.96 30.61
CA GLN A 26 -19.82 10.99 29.98
C GLN A 26 -19.87 10.17 28.68
N ARG A 27 -19.26 8.98 28.70
CA ARG A 27 -19.19 8.05 27.55
C ARG A 27 -19.60 6.65 27.96
N SER A 28 -20.57 6.09 27.23
CA SER A 28 -20.93 4.67 27.31
C SER A 28 -19.68 3.80 27.17
N ALA A 29 -19.51 2.86 28.09
CA ALA A 29 -18.43 1.88 28.10
C ALA A 29 -18.99 0.47 28.20
N ASP A 30 -18.52 -0.42 27.34
CA ASP A 30 -18.84 -1.84 27.37
C ASP A 30 -17.82 -2.61 28.22
N CYS A 31 -18.17 -3.82 28.67
CA CYS A 31 -17.28 -4.71 29.42
C CYS A 31 -17.14 -6.07 28.75
N PHE A 32 -15.90 -6.57 28.61
CA PHE A 32 -15.62 -7.97 28.34
C PHE A 32 -14.95 -8.59 29.57
N CYS A 33 -15.74 -9.32 30.38
CA CYS A 33 -15.25 -9.89 31.64
C CYS A 33 -14.39 -11.14 31.40
N LEU A 34 -13.11 -11.06 31.74
CA LEU A 34 -12.17 -12.18 31.76
C LEU A 34 -12.15 -12.85 33.15
N PRO A 35 -12.01 -14.17 33.28
CA PRO A 35 -11.93 -14.81 34.59
C PRO A 35 -10.72 -14.35 35.40
N ARG A 36 -10.94 -14.12 36.71
CA ARG A 36 -9.95 -13.55 37.64
C ARG A 36 -8.59 -14.26 37.63
N ARG A 37 -8.53 -15.58 37.39
CA ARG A 37 -7.27 -16.32 37.29
C ARG A 37 -6.30 -15.79 36.25
N LEU A 38 -6.75 -15.05 35.23
CA LEU A 38 -5.86 -14.38 34.27
C LEU A 38 -5.10 -13.19 34.88
N PHE A 39 -5.37 -12.86 36.14
CA PHE A 39 -4.83 -11.74 36.93
C PHE A 39 -4.31 -12.23 38.29
N ASP A 40 -4.16 -13.55 38.47
CA ASP A 40 -3.50 -14.15 39.64
C ASP A 40 -2.06 -14.54 39.27
N ARG A 41 -1.16 -14.56 40.26
CA ARG A 41 0.31 -14.61 40.03
C ARG A 41 0.83 -15.89 39.34
N GLU A 42 0.25 -17.02 39.68
CA GLU A 42 0.64 -18.35 39.17
C GLU A 42 -0.58 -19.08 38.61
N PRO A 43 -1.04 -18.71 37.39
CA PRO A 43 -2.22 -19.34 36.82
C PRO A 43 -1.93 -20.76 36.35
N GLU A 44 -2.58 -21.75 36.95
CA GLU A 44 -2.86 -23.00 36.24
C GLU A 44 -3.77 -22.67 35.06
N TYR A 45 -3.29 -22.95 33.85
CA TYR A 45 -3.90 -22.52 32.60
C TYR A 45 -3.91 -23.63 31.55
N ASP A 46 -4.80 -23.48 30.58
CA ASP A 46 -4.83 -24.23 29.34
C ASP A 46 -4.56 -23.27 28.15
N VAL A 47 -3.80 -23.71 27.13
CA VAL A 47 -3.51 -22.88 25.94
C VAL A 47 -4.77 -22.67 25.12
N ASP A 48 -5.63 -23.69 25.05
CA ASP A 48 -6.90 -23.61 24.34
C ASP A 48 -7.87 -22.64 25.04
N GLU A 49 -7.65 -22.34 26.32
CA GLU A 49 -8.35 -21.31 27.08
C GLU A 49 -8.05 -19.89 26.58
N TYR A 50 -6.78 -19.58 26.30
CA TYR A 50 -6.41 -18.29 25.69
C TYR A 50 -6.88 -18.18 24.25
N ILE A 51 -6.95 -19.30 23.52
CA ILE A 51 -7.58 -19.32 22.20
C ILE A 51 -9.08 -19.03 22.35
N ARG A 52 -9.78 -19.62 23.34
CA ARG A 52 -11.18 -19.28 23.67
C ARG A 52 -11.37 -17.80 24.03
N TYR A 53 -10.47 -17.19 24.81
CA TYR A 53 -10.55 -15.75 25.15
C TYR A 53 -10.24 -14.83 23.97
N TYR A 54 -9.20 -15.12 23.20
CA TYR A 54 -8.86 -14.39 21.98
C TYR A 54 -10.01 -14.45 20.97
N GLU A 55 -10.55 -15.64 20.70
CA GLU A 55 -11.71 -15.82 19.80
C GLU A 55 -12.97 -15.15 20.34
N GLY A 56 -13.20 -15.17 21.67
CA GLY A 56 -14.31 -14.47 22.32
C GLY A 56 -14.24 -12.94 22.16
N ILE A 57 -13.07 -12.35 22.42
CA ILE A 57 -12.83 -10.90 22.23
C ILE A 57 -12.91 -10.54 20.75
N CYS A 58 -12.32 -11.35 19.85
CA CYS A 58 -12.39 -11.11 18.41
C CYS A 58 -13.83 -11.16 17.91
N ARG A 59 -14.61 -12.17 18.32
CA ARG A 59 -16.02 -12.29 17.98
C ARG A 59 -16.82 -11.08 18.48
N TYR A 60 -16.63 -10.69 19.74
CA TYR A 60 -17.28 -9.52 20.30
C TYR A 60 -17.03 -8.26 19.46
N LEU A 61 -15.77 -8.00 19.08
CA LEU A 61 -15.38 -6.86 18.24
C LEU A 61 -15.90 -6.94 16.80
N GLU A 62 -16.01 -8.14 16.21
CA GLU A 62 -16.46 -8.38 14.83
C GLU A 62 -17.99 -8.48 14.65
N GLU A 63 -18.73 -8.73 15.74
CA GLU A 63 -20.20 -8.79 15.77
C GLU A 63 -20.84 -7.46 16.20
N ASN A 64 -20.28 -6.77 17.21
CA ASN A 64 -20.90 -5.58 17.81
C ASN A 64 -20.48 -4.25 17.15
N HIS A 65 -19.40 -4.23 16.37
CA HIS A 65 -18.83 -2.98 15.84
C HIS A 65 -18.48 -3.07 14.35
N SER A 66 -18.78 -2.01 13.60
CA SER A 66 -18.35 -1.89 12.20
C SER A 66 -16.84 -1.60 12.10
N PRO A 67 -16.17 -1.94 10.99
CA PRO A 67 -14.75 -1.63 10.80
C PRO A 67 -14.41 -0.14 10.98
N ALA A 68 -15.31 0.76 10.57
CA ALA A 68 -15.19 2.20 10.76
C ALA A 68 -15.36 2.65 12.22
N ALA A 69 -16.18 1.96 13.02
CA ALA A 69 -16.25 2.17 14.46
C ALA A 69 -14.95 1.76 15.15
N LEU A 70 -14.35 0.63 14.74
CA LEU A 70 -13.08 0.13 15.30
C LEU A 70 -11.92 1.14 15.19
N ARG A 71 -11.84 1.95 14.12
CA ARG A 71 -10.85 3.05 13.98
C ARG A 71 -10.97 4.15 15.04
N ASN A 72 -12.15 4.29 15.65
CA ASN A 72 -12.45 5.27 16.71
C ASN A 72 -12.53 4.62 18.09
N PHE A 73 -12.41 3.30 18.17
CA PHE A 73 -12.60 2.51 19.37
C PHE A 73 -11.40 2.56 20.30
N ILE A 74 -11.65 2.45 21.59
CA ILE A 74 -10.63 2.40 22.65
C ILE A 74 -10.87 1.14 23.46
N VAL A 75 -9.81 0.36 23.66
CA VAL A 75 -9.82 -0.77 24.61
C VAL A 75 -8.95 -0.39 25.79
N ILE A 76 -9.55 -0.35 26.98
CA ILE A 76 -8.85 -0.28 28.27
C ILE A 76 -8.68 -1.72 28.76
N PHE A 77 -7.45 -2.22 28.76
CA PHE A 77 -7.14 -3.57 29.21
C PHE A 77 -6.35 -3.50 30.53
N THR A 78 -6.82 -4.20 31.56
CA THR A 78 -6.13 -4.24 32.86
C THR A 78 -5.02 -5.29 32.87
N LEU A 79 -3.89 -4.95 33.48
CA LEU A 79 -2.70 -5.77 33.53
C LEU A 79 -2.41 -6.25 34.96
N TRP A 80 -1.93 -7.49 35.08
CA TRP A 80 -1.35 -8.00 36.31
C TRP A 80 -0.12 -7.16 36.72
N ALA A 81 0.08 -7.01 38.02
CA ALA A 81 1.08 -6.12 38.62
C ALA A 81 2.51 -6.31 38.07
N GLU A 82 2.88 -7.54 37.69
CA GLU A 82 4.22 -7.91 37.18
C GLU A 82 4.36 -7.79 35.65
N CYS A 83 3.30 -7.48 34.90
CA CYS A 83 3.30 -7.28 33.42
C CYS A 83 3.83 -5.90 33.00
N GLN A 84 4.99 -5.50 33.51
CA GLN A 84 5.49 -4.12 33.37
C GLN A 84 6.34 -3.89 32.11
N THR A 85 6.92 -4.95 31.51
CA THR A 85 7.92 -4.83 30.43
C THR A 85 7.43 -5.42 29.11
N PHE A 86 7.33 -4.59 28.06
CA PHE A 86 6.92 -5.06 26.73
C PHE A 86 7.83 -6.14 26.12
N ASP A 87 9.10 -6.28 26.53
CA ASP A 87 10.05 -7.26 25.98
C ASP A 87 9.61 -8.74 26.10
N LYS A 88 8.55 -9.02 26.87
CA LYS A 88 7.94 -10.35 27.02
C LYS A 88 6.74 -10.61 26.09
N TRP A 89 6.24 -9.58 25.38
CA TRP A 89 5.02 -9.63 24.56
C TRP A 89 5.25 -10.37 23.25
N ASN A 90 5.41 -11.69 23.37
CA ASN A 90 5.86 -12.56 22.30
C ASN A 90 4.74 -13.54 21.89
N PRO A 91 4.10 -13.34 20.73
CA PRO A 91 2.97 -14.18 20.32
C PRO A 91 3.36 -15.63 20.03
N LEU A 92 4.65 -15.96 19.90
CA LEU A 92 5.14 -17.28 19.50
C LEU A 92 5.32 -18.28 20.65
N LEU A 93 5.47 -17.83 21.91
CA LEU A 93 5.98 -18.68 23.00
C LEU A 93 5.14 -19.95 23.24
N TYR A 94 5.82 -21.10 23.24
CA TYR A 94 5.27 -22.41 23.53
C TYR A 94 5.44 -22.76 25.02
N TYR A 95 4.81 -21.92 25.86
CA TYR A 95 4.32 -22.14 27.24
C TYR A 95 4.87 -23.40 27.97
N ARG A 96 4.55 -24.62 27.49
CA ARG A 96 4.84 -25.90 28.16
C ARG A 96 6.34 -26.15 28.42
N LYS A 97 7.26 -25.49 27.70
CA LYS A 97 8.70 -25.50 27.99
C LYS A 97 9.26 -24.16 28.50
N GLU A 98 8.54 -23.05 28.32
CA GLU A 98 9.05 -21.67 28.50
C GLU A 98 8.45 -20.96 29.73
N ARG A 99 7.85 -21.72 30.66
CA ARG A 99 7.03 -21.26 31.80
C ARG A 99 7.58 -20.12 32.66
N SER A 100 8.89 -19.89 32.67
CA SER A 100 9.57 -18.96 33.60
C SER A 100 9.72 -17.52 33.12
N ARG A 101 9.16 -17.13 31.96
CA ARG A 101 9.49 -15.82 31.33
C ARG A 101 8.32 -14.85 31.09
N ALA A 102 7.24 -15.26 30.43
CA ALA A 102 6.14 -14.38 30.04
C ALA A 102 4.82 -14.73 30.74
N HIS A 103 4.06 -13.71 31.13
CA HIS A 103 2.74 -13.85 31.73
C HIS A 103 1.67 -14.02 30.62
N PRO A 104 0.66 -14.90 30.77
CA PRO A 104 -0.30 -15.19 29.71
C PRO A 104 -1.06 -14.00 29.12
N GLN A 105 -1.28 -12.92 29.89
CA GLN A 105 -1.85 -11.68 29.35
C GLN A 105 -0.99 -11.08 28.23
N GLU A 106 0.34 -11.13 28.35
CA GLU A 106 1.29 -10.60 27.37
C GLU A 106 1.18 -11.36 26.04
N LEU A 107 0.84 -12.65 26.09
CA LEU A 107 0.55 -13.47 24.90
C LEU A 107 -0.77 -13.02 24.24
N LEU A 108 -1.86 -13.00 25.01
CA LEU A 108 -3.20 -12.62 24.53
C LEU A 108 -3.20 -11.21 23.91
N LEU A 109 -2.54 -10.26 24.57
CA LEU A 109 -2.41 -8.88 24.10
C LEU A 109 -1.55 -8.79 22.84
N SER A 110 -0.44 -9.53 22.76
CA SER A 110 0.36 -9.56 21.53
C SER A 110 -0.42 -10.10 20.32
N TRP A 111 -1.38 -11.03 20.52
CA TRP A 111 -2.29 -11.46 19.44
C TRP A 111 -3.31 -10.36 19.10
N LEU A 112 -3.99 -9.80 20.10
CA LEU A 112 -5.03 -8.78 19.89
C LEU A 112 -4.50 -7.50 19.22
N VAL A 113 -3.34 -7.00 19.66
CA VAL A 113 -2.70 -5.78 19.12
C VAL A 113 -2.23 -5.95 17.67
N LEU A 114 -1.82 -7.16 17.27
CA LEU A 114 -1.49 -7.47 15.87
C LEU A 114 -2.74 -7.71 15.01
N THR A 115 -3.82 -8.24 15.58
CA THR A 115 -5.09 -8.52 14.88
C THR A 115 -5.95 -7.27 14.67
N TYR A 116 -5.85 -6.28 15.57
CA TYR A 116 -6.60 -5.02 15.51
C TYR A 116 -5.67 -3.80 15.52
N PRO A 117 -4.92 -3.54 14.43
CA PRO A 117 -4.05 -2.37 14.31
C PRO A 117 -4.79 -1.03 14.37
N GLU A 118 -6.11 -1.01 14.11
CA GLU A 118 -6.95 0.19 14.11
C GLU A 118 -7.51 0.59 15.49
N ILE A 119 -7.43 -0.30 16.49
CA ILE A 119 -7.94 -0.03 17.84
C ILE A 119 -6.89 0.74 18.66
N ARG A 120 -7.36 1.70 19.48
CA ARG A 120 -6.52 2.34 20.51
C ARG A 120 -6.44 1.44 21.74
N TRP A 121 -5.35 0.69 21.84
CA TRP A 121 -5.04 -0.13 23.01
C TRP A 121 -4.44 0.72 24.11
N VAL A 122 -5.06 0.70 25.29
CA VAL A 122 -4.66 1.43 26.49
C VAL A 122 -4.55 0.45 27.65
N PHE A 123 -3.47 0.53 28.42
CA PHE A 123 -3.14 -0.44 29.46
C PHE A 123 -3.16 0.21 30.85
N MET A 124 -3.78 -0.44 31.83
CA MET A 124 -3.83 0.03 33.22
C MET A 124 -3.31 -1.06 34.15
N ASN A 125 -2.57 -0.70 35.20
CA ASN A 125 -2.03 -1.64 36.18
C ASN A 125 -2.42 -1.18 37.60
N ASP A 126 -3.05 -2.08 38.37
CA ASP A 126 -3.54 -1.82 39.73
C ASP A 126 -2.41 -1.41 40.72
N ALA A 127 -1.15 -1.70 40.40
CA ALA A 127 0.00 -1.38 41.26
C ALA A 127 0.35 0.11 41.33
N GLY A 128 -0.26 0.97 40.49
CA GLY A 128 -0.10 2.42 40.52
C GLY A 128 1.30 2.98 40.21
N LYS A 129 2.24 2.13 39.81
CA LYS A 129 3.62 2.52 39.49
C LYS A 129 3.75 2.88 38.02
N GLU A 130 4.34 4.03 37.73
CA GLU A 130 4.86 4.32 36.39
C GLU A 130 5.94 3.30 36.02
N CYS A 131 5.86 2.73 34.82
CA CYS A 131 6.95 1.93 34.29
C CYS A 131 7.89 2.80 33.46
N GLN A 132 9.14 2.91 33.89
CA GLN A 132 10.16 3.84 33.38
C GLN A 132 10.58 3.62 31.91
N HIS A 133 10.03 2.62 31.23
CA HIS A 133 10.29 2.30 29.83
C HIS A 133 9.03 2.32 28.95
N THR A 134 7.89 2.77 29.47
CA THR A 134 6.59 2.67 28.76
C THR A 134 5.86 3.98 28.52
N SER A 135 6.41 5.15 28.85
CA SER A 135 5.74 6.45 28.64
C SER A 135 5.38 6.77 27.18
N GLN A 136 5.97 6.06 26.21
CA GLN A 136 5.64 6.14 24.78
C GLN A 136 4.42 5.28 24.37
N PHE A 137 3.95 4.37 25.24
CA PHE A 137 2.86 3.44 25.00
C PHE A 137 1.73 3.69 26.01
N HIS A 138 0.49 3.73 25.54
CA HIS A 138 -0.63 4.30 26.30
C HIS A 138 -0.90 3.59 27.64
N TRP A 139 -0.38 4.15 28.73
CA TRP A 139 -0.48 3.64 30.10
C TRP A 139 -1.35 4.56 30.94
N ILE A 140 -2.21 3.98 31.79
CA ILE A 140 -2.98 4.72 32.79
C ILE A 140 -2.29 4.53 34.14
N SER A 141 -1.61 5.58 34.62
CA SER A 141 -1.34 5.75 36.06
C SER A 141 -2.64 6.17 36.76
N PRO A 142 -2.89 5.79 38.03
CA PRO A 142 -4.00 6.34 38.82
C PRO A 142 -4.03 7.87 38.93
N GLU A 143 -2.88 8.52 38.66
CA GLU A 143 -2.72 9.98 38.67
C GLU A 143 -2.92 10.61 37.27
N LEU A 144 -2.93 9.83 36.18
CA LEU A 144 -3.18 10.33 34.82
C LEU A 144 -4.68 10.45 34.53
N ASP A 145 -5.11 11.60 34.01
CA ASP A 145 -6.48 11.76 33.52
C ASP A 145 -6.63 11.00 32.17
N LEU A 146 -7.68 10.18 32.00
CA LEU A 146 -7.99 9.67 30.66
C LEU A 146 -8.30 10.80 29.67
N SER A 147 -8.57 12.04 30.10
CA SER A 147 -8.59 13.17 29.16
C SER A 147 -7.22 13.36 28.49
N GLU A 148 -6.10 13.36 29.23
CA GLU A 148 -4.74 13.44 28.70
C GLU A 148 -4.40 12.24 27.81
N ILE A 149 -4.79 11.02 28.23
CA ILE A 149 -4.64 9.83 27.39
C ILE A 149 -5.48 9.96 26.10
N LEU A 150 -6.71 10.51 26.16
CA LEU A 150 -7.56 10.74 24.99
C LEU A 150 -6.99 11.80 24.03
N TRP A 151 -6.23 12.77 24.54
CA TRP A 151 -5.50 13.77 23.76
C TRP A 151 -4.22 13.17 23.15
N HIS A 152 -3.37 12.49 23.92
CA HIS A 152 -2.14 11.87 23.41
C HIS A 152 -2.39 10.65 22.50
N THR A 153 -3.53 9.95 22.65
CA THR A 153 -3.99 8.88 21.73
C THR A 153 -4.72 9.42 20.49
N ALA A 154 -4.83 10.74 20.29
CA ALA A 154 -5.72 11.29 19.26
C ALA A 154 -5.26 11.01 17.81
N CYS A 155 -3.99 10.66 17.60
CA CYS A 155 -3.46 10.11 16.35
C CYS A 155 -4.24 8.87 15.84
N ILE A 156 -4.04 8.51 14.57
CA ILE A 156 -4.63 7.30 13.96
C ILE A 156 -3.72 6.09 14.28
N PRO A 157 -4.16 5.10 15.10
CA PRO A 157 -3.30 3.96 15.52
C PRO A 157 -2.99 2.97 14.39
N LEU A 158 -3.76 3.01 13.29
CA LEU A 158 -3.65 2.15 12.12
C LEU A 158 -2.24 2.08 11.53
N PHE A 159 -1.46 3.16 11.65
CA PHE A 159 -0.11 3.29 11.07
C PHE A 159 1.02 3.20 12.13
N ASP A 160 0.72 2.60 13.28
CA ASP A 160 1.63 2.33 14.41
C ASP A 160 2.47 3.55 14.87
N PRO A 161 1.86 4.75 15.08
CA PRO A 161 2.59 5.99 15.40
C PRO A 161 3.52 5.85 16.62
N CYS A 162 3.06 5.16 17.67
CA CYS A 162 3.84 4.89 18.87
C CYS A 162 4.87 3.76 18.69
N GLY A 163 4.68 2.86 17.72
CA GLY A 163 5.57 1.72 17.47
C GLY A 163 5.29 0.48 18.31
N LEU A 164 4.07 0.29 18.83
CA LEU A 164 3.71 -0.85 19.67
C LEU A 164 3.76 -2.16 18.87
N ARG A 165 3.23 -2.16 17.63
CA ARG A 165 3.34 -3.34 16.75
C ARG A 165 4.78 -3.57 16.29
N ASN A 166 5.56 -2.50 16.08
CA ASN A 166 6.99 -2.60 15.79
C ASN A 166 7.77 -3.26 16.96
N LYS A 167 7.48 -2.88 18.21
CA LYS A 167 8.09 -3.49 19.40
C LYS A 167 7.75 -4.99 19.51
N ILE A 168 6.50 -5.37 19.25
CA ILE A 168 6.10 -6.79 19.19
C ILE A 168 6.84 -7.52 18.05
N ARG A 169 6.96 -6.90 16.86
CA ARG A 169 7.75 -7.45 15.73
C ARG A 169 9.23 -7.67 16.09
N GLU A 170 9.86 -6.76 16.82
CA GLU A 170 11.24 -6.95 17.29
C GLU A 170 11.40 -8.21 18.14
N ILE A 171 10.45 -8.47 19.04
CA ILE A 171 10.46 -9.63 19.92
C ILE A 171 10.24 -10.92 19.10
N ILE A 172 9.30 -10.91 18.16
CA ILE A 172 9.06 -12.01 17.21
C ILE A 172 10.33 -12.37 16.43
N ILE A 173 11.06 -11.39 15.90
CA ILE A 173 12.28 -11.60 15.10
C ILE A 173 13.43 -12.15 15.96
N ARG A 174 13.50 -11.74 17.24
CA ARG A 174 14.48 -12.23 18.22
C ARG A 174 14.19 -13.64 18.74
N GLN A 175 12.98 -14.19 18.54
CA GLN A 175 12.65 -15.55 18.97
C GLN A 175 13.47 -16.59 18.18
N VAL A 176 14.11 -17.49 18.93
CA VAL A 176 14.75 -18.70 18.40
C VAL A 176 14.01 -19.96 18.87
N ASP A 177 14.19 -21.06 18.15
CA ASP A 177 13.79 -22.41 18.58
C ASP A 177 14.85 -23.05 19.51
N PRO A 178 14.61 -24.23 20.11
CA PRO A 178 15.59 -24.91 20.96
C PRO A 178 16.93 -25.21 20.26
N GLU A 179 16.92 -25.31 18.94
CA GLU A 179 18.07 -25.52 18.06
C GLU A 179 18.82 -24.21 17.73
N GLY A 180 18.28 -23.06 18.12
CA GLY A 180 18.90 -21.73 17.98
C GLY A 180 18.58 -21.00 16.68
N GLN A 181 17.67 -21.50 15.83
CA GLN A 181 17.29 -20.86 14.56
C GLN A 181 16.15 -19.85 14.76
N HIS A 182 16.17 -18.75 13.99
CA HIS A 182 15.18 -17.67 14.10
C HIS A 182 13.79 -18.06 13.59
N VAL A 183 12.86 -18.34 14.53
CA VAL A 183 11.50 -18.85 14.25
C VAL A 183 10.75 -18.00 13.22
N ALA A 184 10.93 -16.69 13.24
CA ALA A 184 10.23 -15.73 12.40
C ALA A 184 11.16 -14.72 11.67
N PHE A 185 12.35 -15.16 11.24
CA PHE A 185 13.17 -14.37 10.31
C PHE A 185 12.39 -13.91 9.07
N GLY A 186 12.57 -12.63 8.72
CA GLY A 186 12.04 -12.00 7.51
C GLY A 186 10.95 -10.94 7.74
N ILE A 187 10.36 -10.87 8.93
CA ILE A 187 9.38 -9.83 9.26
C ILE A 187 10.10 -8.45 9.30
N PRO A 188 9.54 -7.40 8.68
CA PRO A 188 10.20 -6.10 8.62
C PRO A 188 9.96 -5.26 9.89
N LEU A 189 10.87 -4.31 10.13
CA LEU A 189 10.79 -3.31 11.18
C LEU A 189 10.74 -1.90 10.59
N ARG A 190 9.95 -1.02 11.23
CA ARG A 190 9.73 0.39 10.88
C ARG A 190 10.43 1.31 11.91
N PRO A 191 11.77 1.44 11.88
CA PRO A 191 12.49 2.22 12.90
C PRO A 191 12.18 3.72 12.78
N LYS A 192 11.95 4.23 11.57
CA LYS A 192 11.75 5.67 11.32
C LYS A 192 10.30 6.10 11.43
N GLN A 193 10.09 7.37 11.79
CA GLN A 193 8.76 7.99 11.87
C GLN A 193 8.51 8.95 10.70
N ALA A 194 7.24 9.12 10.37
CA ALA A 194 6.73 10.14 9.46
C ALA A 194 5.42 10.73 10.01
N ALA A 195 5.01 11.90 9.50
CA ALA A 195 3.67 12.44 9.76
C ALA A 195 2.98 12.90 8.46
N ALA A 196 1.65 12.73 8.42
CA ALA A 196 0.75 13.22 7.40
C ALA A 196 -0.20 14.26 8.02
N ILE A 197 -0.19 15.49 7.50
CA ILE A 197 -0.72 16.68 8.18
C ILE A 197 -1.61 17.48 7.24
N ASP A 198 -2.92 17.29 7.37
CA ASP A 198 -3.96 17.84 6.49
C ASP A 198 -5.30 17.84 7.25
N GLU A 199 -6.14 18.87 7.12
CA GLU A 199 -7.49 18.86 7.70
C GLU A 199 -8.41 17.84 7.00
N GLU A 200 -8.19 17.58 5.72
CA GLU A 200 -8.95 16.60 4.96
C GLU A 200 -8.51 15.18 5.34
N SER A 201 -9.37 14.50 6.09
CA SER A 201 -9.05 13.16 6.60
C SER A 201 -8.70 12.16 5.48
N ASN A 202 -9.24 12.30 4.26
CA ASN A 202 -8.86 11.44 3.13
C ASN A 202 -7.38 11.61 2.73
N TYR A 203 -6.87 12.85 2.64
CA TYR A 203 -5.44 13.08 2.40
C TYR A 203 -4.59 12.57 3.57
N VAL A 204 -5.03 12.72 4.82
CA VAL A 204 -4.31 12.16 5.98
C VAL A 204 -4.20 10.64 5.92
N TYR A 205 -5.31 9.92 5.70
CA TYR A 205 -5.27 8.46 5.56
C TYR A 205 -4.41 8.04 4.36
N MET A 206 -4.49 8.74 3.23
CA MET A 206 -3.76 8.40 2.01
C MET A 206 -2.24 8.62 2.16
N ASN A 207 -1.84 9.79 2.65
CA ASN A 207 -0.44 10.17 2.84
C ASN A 207 0.22 9.35 3.97
N ALA A 208 -0.49 9.11 5.07
CA ALA A 208 0.01 8.25 6.15
C ALA A 208 0.17 6.79 5.70
N TYR A 209 -0.77 6.27 4.89
CA TYR A 209 -0.63 4.95 4.30
C TYR A 209 0.60 4.84 3.39
N ALA A 210 0.82 5.82 2.51
CA ALA A 210 1.99 5.84 1.64
C ALA A 210 3.30 5.74 2.45
N ALA A 211 3.45 6.55 3.50
CA ALA A 211 4.60 6.45 4.41
C ALA A 211 4.67 5.09 5.12
N TYR A 212 3.54 4.57 5.61
CA TYR A 212 3.49 3.28 6.30
C TYR A 212 3.90 2.10 5.41
N ARG A 213 3.41 2.09 4.16
CA ARG A 213 3.72 1.10 3.12
C ARG A 213 5.21 1.05 2.78
N PHE A 214 5.89 2.20 2.81
CA PHE A 214 7.32 2.30 2.49
C PHE A 214 8.24 2.31 3.73
N GLY A 215 7.70 1.94 4.90
CA GLY A 215 8.49 1.48 6.03
C GLY A 215 8.62 2.44 7.22
N TYR A 216 7.81 3.49 7.27
CA TYR A 216 7.77 4.43 8.39
C TYR A 216 6.63 4.08 9.35
N ARG A 217 6.81 4.25 10.67
CA ARG A 217 5.69 4.47 11.59
C ARG A 217 5.08 5.82 11.22
N SER A 218 3.76 5.93 11.05
CA SER A 218 3.14 7.18 10.55
C SER A 218 2.14 7.78 11.51
N TRP A 219 2.26 9.09 11.73
CA TRP A 219 1.30 9.90 12.45
C TRP A 219 0.29 10.49 11.47
N GLY A 220 -0.97 10.06 11.55
CA GLY A 220 -2.08 10.75 10.89
C GLY A 220 -2.56 11.92 11.76
N ILE A 221 -2.42 13.15 11.27
CA ILE A 221 -2.68 14.40 11.99
C ILE A 221 -3.74 15.21 11.23
N ASN A 222 -4.97 15.26 11.76
CA ASN A 222 -6.11 16.00 11.20
C ASN A 222 -6.72 17.02 12.18
N SER A 223 -5.95 17.45 13.19
CA SER A 223 -6.37 18.42 14.21
C SER A 223 -5.16 19.19 14.74
N TRP A 224 -5.39 20.46 15.11
CA TRP A 224 -4.38 21.33 15.70
C TRP A 224 -3.82 20.75 17.01
N LYS A 225 -4.66 20.19 17.89
CA LYS A 225 -4.19 19.59 19.15
C LYS A 225 -3.24 18.40 18.94
N ILE A 226 -3.51 17.58 17.93
CA ILE A 226 -2.62 16.47 17.55
C ILE A 226 -1.30 17.04 17.04
N LEU A 227 -1.36 18.06 16.17
CA LEU A 227 -0.19 18.72 15.60
C LEU A 227 0.70 19.36 16.68
N GLU A 228 0.10 20.09 17.61
CA GLU A 228 0.80 20.77 18.69
C GLU A 228 1.47 19.76 19.64
N SER A 229 0.77 18.67 20.00
CA SER A 229 1.34 17.58 20.81
C SER A 229 2.47 16.83 20.08
N ALA A 230 2.42 16.71 18.75
CA ALA A 230 3.44 16.03 17.95
C ALA A 230 4.69 16.91 17.73
N MET A 231 4.51 18.22 17.52
CA MET A 231 5.61 19.12 17.10
C MET A 231 6.23 19.96 18.22
N LYS A 232 5.60 20.03 19.40
CA LYS A 232 6.18 20.61 20.63
C LYS A 232 6.59 19.58 21.68
N GLY A 233 6.08 18.34 21.58
CA GLY A 233 6.38 17.29 22.54
C GLY A 233 7.82 16.76 22.46
N PRO A 234 8.28 15.98 23.46
CA PRO A 234 9.59 15.31 23.47
C PRO A 234 9.61 14.05 22.56
N GLN A 235 8.98 14.14 21.39
CA GLN A 235 8.83 13.05 20.42
C GLN A 235 10.16 12.74 19.70
N GLU A 236 10.24 11.56 19.08
CA GLU A 236 11.31 11.24 18.14
C GLU A 236 11.24 12.14 16.88
N GLU A 237 12.37 12.35 16.20
CA GLU A 237 12.40 13.23 15.03
C GLU A 237 11.78 12.57 13.79
N PHE A 238 10.84 13.27 13.13
CA PHE A 238 10.21 12.79 11.90
C PHE A 238 11.19 12.81 10.72
N ASP A 239 11.47 11.64 10.12
CA ASP A 239 12.29 11.56 8.90
C ASP A 239 11.57 12.17 7.68
N ILE A 240 10.23 12.13 7.66
CA ILE A 240 9.39 12.65 6.58
C ILE A 240 8.17 13.37 7.16
N LEU A 241 7.90 14.58 6.66
CA LEU A 241 6.60 15.24 6.79
C LEU A 241 5.91 15.36 5.43
N LEU A 242 4.66 14.93 5.36
CA LEU A 242 3.73 15.06 4.23
C LEU A 242 2.61 16.01 4.66
N GLU A 243 2.61 17.24 4.18
CA GLU A 243 1.86 18.32 4.82
C GLU A 243 1.24 19.28 3.80
N ASP A 244 -0.02 19.71 3.98
CA ASP A 244 -0.50 20.89 3.25
C ASP A 244 0.18 22.18 3.79
N LEU A 245 0.08 23.24 3.00
CA LEU A 245 0.50 24.60 3.32
C LEU A 245 -0.64 25.42 3.96
N TYR A 246 -1.90 25.13 3.64
CA TYR A 246 -3.04 26.03 3.90
C TYR A 246 -4.02 25.52 4.97
N TRP A 247 -3.53 24.99 6.09
CA TRP A 247 -4.40 24.39 7.11
C TRP A 247 -5.44 25.33 7.73
N SER A 248 -6.63 24.77 7.92
CA SER A 248 -7.80 25.39 8.54
C SER A 248 -8.45 24.50 9.62
N PHE A 249 -7.63 23.81 10.43
CA PHE A 249 -8.11 22.91 11.50
C PHE A 249 -9.18 23.55 12.38
N SER A 250 -10.31 22.86 12.57
CA SER A 250 -11.47 23.36 13.32
C SER A 250 -11.26 23.47 14.84
N ASP A 251 -10.19 22.88 15.37
CA ASP A 251 -9.70 23.04 16.75
C ASP A 251 -8.47 23.97 16.86
N SER A 252 -8.11 24.68 15.79
CA SER A 252 -7.06 25.71 15.83
C SER A 252 -7.45 26.87 16.75
N PRO A 253 -6.51 27.44 17.53
CA PRO A 253 -6.77 28.68 18.26
C PRO A 253 -7.07 29.82 17.28
N ILE A 254 -8.19 30.52 17.53
CA ILE A 254 -8.59 31.74 16.80
C ILE A 254 -7.58 32.88 17.04
N ASP A 255 -6.92 32.85 18.19
CA ASP A 255 -5.94 33.85 18.64
C ASP A 255 -4.51 33.31 18.51
N THR A 256 -3.86 33.61 17.39
CA THR A 256 -2.45 33.28 17.14
C THR A 256 -1.47 34.24 17.84
N SER A 257 -1.94 35.28 18.54
CA SER A 257 -1.03 36.27 19.15
C SER A 257 -0.13 35.68 20.24
N ARG A 258 -0.61 34.64 20.92
CA ARG A 258 0.01 33.99 22.09
C ARG A 258 1.33 33.27 21.84
N TYR A 259 1.74 33.09 20.60
CA TYR A 259 2.86 32.20 20.27
C TYR A 259 4.19 32.90 19.98
N ASP A 260 4.17 34.07 19.32
CA ASP A 260 5.37 34.91 19.13
C ASP A 260 4.94 36.35 18.81
N ASP A 261 5.61 37.33 19.42
CA ASP A 261 5.40 38.76 19.17
C ASP A 261 6.34 39.34 18.09
N GLN A 262 7.39 38.62 17.69
CA GLN A 262 8.34 39.06 16.66
C GLN A 262 7.74 39.18 15.25
N PHE A 263 6.57 38.56 15.02
CA PHE A 263 5.87 38.57 13.73
C PHE A 263 4.71 39.57 13.75
N SER A 264 4.50 40.29 12.64
CA SER A 264 3.35 41.19 12.50
C SER A 264 2.04 40.41 12.42
N LYS A 265 0.90 41.09 12.67
CA LYS A 265 -0.43 40.45 12.63
C LYS A 265 -0.78 39.81 11.26
N ALA A 266 -0.17 40.25 10.16
CA ALA A 266 -0.34 39.66 8.83
C ALA A 266 0.50 38.37 8.63
N GLU A 267 1.60 38.23 9.39
CA GLU A 267 2.53 37.11 9.33
C GLU A 267 2.18 35.96 10.27
N ARG A 268 1.44 36.21 11.37
CA ARG A 268 0.99 35.21 12.38
C ARG A 268 -0.10 34.27 11.84
N HIS A 269 0.17 33.60 10.73
CA HIS A 269 -0.72 32.68 10.00
C HIS A 269 0.04 31.39 9.66
N PHE A 270 -0.54 30.21 9.85
CA PHE A 270 0.23 28.96 9.73
C PHE A 270 0.66 28.58 8.30
N SER A 271 0.10 29.21 7.27
CA SER A 271 0.65 29.13 5.90
C SER A 271 1.88 30.03 5.65
N ASN A 272 2.31 30.83 6.63
CA ASN A 272 3.66 31.42 6.67
C ASN A 272 4.60 30.41 7.32
N LEU A 273 5.46 29.80 6.52
CA LEU A 273 6.31 28.69 6.94
C LEU A 273 7.29 29.09 8.05
N LYS A 274 7.87 30.28 7.97
CA LYS A 274 8.83 30.77 8.98
C LYS A 274 8.14 30.95 10.34
N TYR A 275 6.96 31.55 10.35
CA TYR A 275 6.15 31.69 11.57
C TYR A 275 5.75 30.31 12.11
N ARG A 276 5.19 29.45 11.27
CA ARG A 276 4.76 28.09 11.63
C ARG A 276 5.87 27.29 12.30
N ASP A 277 7.04 27.24 11.68
CA ASP A 277 8.15 26.42 12.15
C ASP A 277 8.76 26.99 13.44
N THR A 278 8.73 28.32 13.63
CA THR A 278 9.09 28.98 14.91
C THR A 278 8.14 28.56 16.04
N VAL A 279 6.82 28.46 15.76
CA VAL A 279 5.82 28.03 16.74
C VAL A 279 5.82 26.51 16.96
N LEU A 280 6.26 25.73 15.97
CA LEU A 280 6.22 24.26 15.94
C LEU A 280 7.61 23.70 15.55
N PRO A 281 8.62 23.76 16.44
CA PRO A 281 10.02 23.47 16.10
C PRO A 281 10.31 22.04 15.64
N GLY A 282 9.37 21.09 15.83
CA GLY A 282 9.44 19.77 15.20
C GLY A 282 9.55 19.80 13.66
N PHE A 283 9.09 20.87 13.01
CA PHE A 283 9.19 21.03 11.56
C PHE A 283 10.62 21.29 11.05
N GLU A 284 11.45 22.02 11.79
CA GLU A 284 12.83 22.31 11.37
C GLU A 284 13.74 21.07 11.47
N LYS A 285 13.45 20.18 12.41
CA LYS A 285 14.15 18.90 12.61
C LYS A 285 13.88 17.89 11.49
N ALA A 286 12.80 18.05 10.73
CA ALA A 286 12.39 17.07 9.75
C ALA A 286 13.36 16.97 8.56
N ARG A 287 13.84 15.76 8.31
CA ARG A 287 14.86 15.49 7.27
C ARG A 287 14.34 15.68 5.84
N TRP A 288 13.07 15.34 5.62
CA TRP A 288 12.33 15.60 4.38
C TRP A 288 11.01 16.29 4.68
N ARG A 289 10.65 17.28 3.87
CA ARG A 289 9.35 17.97 3.94
C ARG A 289 8.73 18.02 2.56
N ILE A 290 7.53 17.49 2.44
CA ILE A 290 6.81 17.32 1.18
C ILE A 290 5.52 18.11 1.34
N LEU A 291 5.52 19.33 0.81
CA LEU A 291 4.32 20.17 0.80
C LEU A 291 3.36 19.60 -0.26
N VAL A 292 2.20 19.09 0.14
CA VAL A 292 1.16 18.52 -0.73
C VAL A 292 -0.05 19.44 -0.70
N THR A 293 -0.19 20.32 -1.69
CA THR A 293 -1.08 21.49 -1.59
C THR A 293 -1.78 21.82 -2.90
N ILE A 294 -2.91 22.53 -2.87
CA ILE A 294 -3.57 23.05 -4.08
C ILE A 294 -2.80 24.19 -4.77
N GLY A 295 -1.79 24.76 -4.10
CA GLY A 295 -1.00 25.88 -4.60
C GLY A 295 -1.55 27.25 -4.17
N PRO A 296 -0.92 28.36 -4.60
CA PRO A 296 -1.26 29.69 -4.12
C PRO A 296 -2.64 30.13 -4.61
N HIS A 297 -3.49 30.56 -3.68
CA HIS A 297 -4.70 31.31 -4.02
C HIS A 297 -4.37 32.57 -4.83
N GLN A 298 -5.33 33.04 -5.64
CA GLN A 298 -5.13 34.19 -6.52
C GLN A 298 -5.03 35.54 -5.78
N SER A 299 -5.18 35.57 -4.45
CA SER A 299 -5.07 36.78 -3.62
C SER A 299 -3.64 37.34 -3.62
N GLU A 300 -3.48 38.66 -3.61
CA GLU A 300 -2.16 39.29 -3.49
C GLU A 300 -1.45 38.97 -2.15
N PRO A 301 -2.14 38.93 -0.99
CA PRO A 301 -1.53 38.46 0.26
C PRO A 301 -0.93 37.04 0.17
N ASP A 302 -1.63 36.10 -0.48
CA ASP A 302 -1.13 34.71 -0.61
C ASP A 302 -0.01 34.60 -1.64
N LYS A 303 -0.03 35.41 -2.71
CA LYS A 303 1.11 35.53 -3.64
C LYS A 303 2.36 36.03 -2.93
N HIS A 304 2.24 37.05 -2.06
CA HIS A 304 3.37 37.57 -1.27
C HIS A 304 3.92 36.49 -0.32
N ARG A 305 3.05 35.91 0.51
CA ARG A 305 3.37 34.84 1.46
C ARG A 305 4.01 33.64 0.77
N TRP A 306 3.55 33.28 -0.44
CA TRP A 306 4.13 32.20 -1.25
C TRP A 306 5.55 32.51 -1.76
N LEU A 307 5.85 33.77 -2.10
CA LEU A 307 7.21 34.20 -2.47
C LEU A 307 8.15 34.18 -1.25
N GLU A 308 7.66 34.54 -0.07
CA GLU A 308 8.40 34.47 1.19
C GLU A 308 8.69 33.02 1.60
N ASN A 309 7.66 32.16 1.56
CA ASN A 309 7.80 30.71 1.72
C ASN A 309 8.85 30.14 0.76
N LYS A 310 8.83 30.52 -0.53
CA LYS A 310 9.83 30.11 -1.52
C LYS A 310 11.25 30.64 -1.28
N ARG A 311 11.44 31.67 -0.44
CA ARG A 311 12.76 32.12 0.04
C ARG A 311 13.17 31.28 1.25
N TYR A 312 12.30 31.14 2.25
CA TYR A 312 12.58 30.40 3.50
C TYR A 312 12.80 28.89 3.27
N LEU A 313 12.06 28.25 2.34
CA LEU A 313 12.30 26.86 1.96
C LEU A 313 13.68 26.61 1.31
N LYS A 314 14.43 27.65 0.94
CA LYS A 314 15.83 27.56 0.48
C LYS A 314 16.86 27.76 1.59
N THR A 315 16.44 28.25 2.77
CA THR A 315 17.31 28.41 3.95
C THR A 315 17.25 27.21 4.90
N LEU A 316 16.25 26.33 4.75
CA LEU A 316 16.16 25.06 5.48
C LEU A 316 17.25 24.07 5.05
N ALA A 317 17.84 23.35 6.01
CA ALA A 317 18.70 22.20 5.74
C ALA A 317 17.92 20.94 5.30
N SER A 318 16.62 20.89 5.61
CA SER A 318 15.68 19.85 5.23
C SER A 318 15.56 19.69 3.71
N ARG A 319 15.32 18.46 3.24
CA ARG A 319 15.05 18.21 1.82
C ARG A 319 13.59 18.51 1.49
N VAL A 320 13.36 19.70 0.93
CA VAL A 320 12.02 20.19 0.59
C VAL A 320 11.58 19.71 -0.80
N LYS A 321 10.32 19.28 -0.91
CA LYS A 321 9.57 19.13 -2.16
C LYS A 321 8.21 19.82 -2.05
N ILE A 322 7.69 20.22 -3.21
CA ILE A 322 6.40 20.89 -3.37
C ILE A 322 5.65 20.11 -4.45
N LEU A 323 4.53 19.51 -4.07
CA LEU A 323 3.63 18.73 -4.90
C LEU A 323 2.29 19.44 -4.97
N PHE A 324 1.70 19.48 -6.15
CA PHE A 324 0.37 20.04 -6.33
C PHE A 324 -0.66 18.91 -6.30
N LYS A 325 -1.77 19.12 -5.57
CA LYS A 325 -2.98 18.28 -5.61
C LYS A 325 -3.69 18.53 -6.96
N PRO A 326 -4.25 17.53 -7.66
CA PRO A 326 -4.28 16.09 -7.36
C PRO A 326 -2.99 15.34 -7.79
N PHE A 327 -2.88 14.05 -7.42
CA PHE A 327 -1.80 13.15 -7.83
C PHE A 327 -2.31 11.76 -8.23
N ALA A 328 -1.59 10.99 -9.06
CA ALA A 328 -2.04 9.72 -9.62
C ALA A 328 -1.78 8.50 -8.70
N GLY A 329 -2.24 8.60 -7.44
CA GLY A 329 -2.13 7.53 -6.44
C GLY A 329 -0.81 7.43 -5.66
N ILE A 330 -0.66 6.36 -4.87
CA ILE A 330 0.42 6.14 -3.89
C ILE A 330 1.80 6.20 -4.54
N PHE A 331 1.96 5.49 -5.66
CA PHE A 331 3.25 5.38 -6.34
C PHE A 331 3.68 6.71 -6.96
N ASP A 332 2.73 7.46 -7.52
CA ASP A 332 2.98 8.78 -8.09
C ASP A 332 3.32 9.82 -7.02
N LEU A 333 2.58 9.86 -5.91
CA LEU A 333 2.90 10.69 -4.73
C LEU A 333 4.37 10.49 -4.29
N TRP A 334 4.78 9.23 -4.09
CA TRP A 334 6.14 8.88 -3.64
C TRP A 334 7.23 9.22 -4.68
N LYS A 335 6.86 9.16 -5.96
CA LYS A 335 7.73 9.44 -7.12
C LYS A 335 7.92 10.94 -7.34
N LYS A 336 6.84 11.72 -7.37
CA LYS A 336 6.87 13.19 -7.41
C LYS A 336 7.57 13.76 -6.17
N ALA A 337 7.41 13.13 -4.99
CA ALA A 337 8.16 13.45 -3.76
C ALA A 337 9.68 13.22 -3.85
N GLY A 338 10.21 12.64 -4.92
CA GLY A 338 11.64 12.32 -5.05
C GLY A 338 12.11 11.19 -4.13
N LEU A 339 11.18 10.39 -3.60
CA LEU A 339 11.45 9.20 -2.80
C LEU A 339 11.44 7.94 -3.67
N TRP A 340 11.88 8.05 -4.93
CA TRP A 340 11.99 6.94 -5.87
C TRP A 340 13.45 6.66 -6.23
N ASN A 341 13.85 5.40 -6.30
CA ASN A 341 15.16 5.04 -6.82
C ASN A 341 15.07 4.79 -8.34
N ASN A 342 15.58 5.74 -9.12
CA ASN A 342 15.57 5.68 -10.57
C ASN A 342 16.42 4.53 -11.15
N SER A 343 17.44 4.03 -10.43
CA SER A 343 18.29 2.94 -10.95
C SER A 343 17.65 1.56 -10.79
N THR A 344 17.00 1.29 -9.65
CA THR A 344 16.26 0.03 -9.43
C THR A 344 14.80 0.09 -9.88
N GLN A 345 14.30 1.29 -10.21
CA GLN A 345 12.89 1.54 -10.54
C GLN A 345 11.92 1.11 -9.44
N THR A 346 12.29 1.33 -8.18
CA THR A 346 11.50 1.00 -6.99
C THR A 346 11.34 2.21 -6.07
N PRO A 347 10.28 2.25 -5.23
CA PRO A 347 10.18 3.24 -4.16
C PRO A 347 11.39 3.12 -3.21
N ARG A 348 11.90 4.26 -2.74
CA ARG A 348 12.83 4.31 -1.61
C ARG A 348 12.06 3.96 -0.34
N GLN A 349 12.66 3.12 0.50
CA GLN A 349 12.12 2.75 1.80
C GLN A 349 12.79 3.52 2.94
N ALA A 350 12.19 3.48 4.13
CA ALA A 350 12.78 4.00 5.35
C ALA A 350 14.17 3.40 5.61
N ASP A 351 15.10 4.25 6.08
CA ASP A 351 16.46 3.82 6.40
C ASP A 351 16.44 2.80 7.56
N GLY A 352 16.56 1.51 7.23
CA GLY A 352 16.48 0.38 8.16
C GLY A 352 15.36 -0.62 7.81
N PHE A 353 14.27 -0.18 7.20
CA PHE A 353 13.23 -1.05 6.64
C PHE A 353 13.74 -1.69 5.34
N ARG A 354 13.37 -2.96 5.08
CA ARG A 354 13.74 -3.69 3.86
C ARG A 354 12.60 -4.62 3.44
N TRP A 355 11.93 -4.31 2.33
CA TRP A 355 10.88 -5.16 1.78
C TRP A 355 10.89 -5.23 0.24
N PRO A 356 10.78 -6.41 -0.39
CA PRO A 356 10.76 -7.72 0.25
C PRO A 356 12.06 -8.08 1.01
N PRO A 357 12.01 -9.03 1.94
CA PRO A 357 13.17 -9.47 2.72
C PRO A 357 14.33 -9.98 1.84
N LEU A 358 15.54 -9.98 2.41
CA LEU A 358 16.72 -10.44 1.68
C LEU A 358 16.63 -11.93 1.30
N PRO A 359 17.14 -12.35 0.12
CA PRO A 359 16.98 -13.73 -0.36
C PRO A 359 17.73 -14.78 0.47
N LYS A 360 18.74 -14.37 1.23
CA LYS A 360 19.51 -15.24 2.11
C LYS A 360 18.99 -15.10 3.54
N ALA A 361 18.46 -16.19 4.07
CA ALA A 361 18.33 -16.37 5.51
C ALA A 361 19.73 -16.41 6.17
N PRO A 362 19.82 -16.27 7.51
CA PRO A 362 21.09 -16.39 8.21
C PRO A 362 21.74 -17.76 7.99
N PRO A 363 23.09 -17.86 8.02
CA PRO A 363 23.76 -19.16 8.04
C PRO A 363 23.24 -20.03 9.19
N GLY A 364 22.90 -21.29 8.90
CA GLY A 364 22.28 -22.20 9.88
C GLY A 364 20.75 -22.13 9.96
N TYR A 365 20.07 -21.30 9.15
CA TYR A 365 18.61 -21.36 9.03
C TYR A 365 18.19 -22.43 8.00
N GLU A 366 17.68 -23.55 8.49
CA GLU A 366 16.99 -24.61 7.73
C GLU A 366 15.45 -24.55 7.91
N GLY A 367 14.95 -23.47 8.51
CA GLY A 367 13.59 -23.38 9.01
C GLY A 367 12.47 -23.47 7.95
N SER A 368 11.35 -24.04 8.39
CA SER A 368 10.16 -24.40 7.61
C SER A 368 9.67 -23.36 6.59
N HIS A 369 9.16 -23.85 5.46
CA HIS A 369 8.45 -23.07 4.43
C HIS A 369 7.14 -22.43 4.94
N SER A 370 6.62 -22.86 6.09
CA SER A 370 5.41 -22.32 6.71
C SER A 370 5.73 -21.17 7.68
N ALA A 371 4.84 -20.19 7.76
CA ALA A 371 4.82 -19.24 8.86
C ALA A 371 4.45 -19.96 10.18
N PRO A 372 4.93 -19.50 11.35
CA PRO A 372 4.49 -20.02 12.64
C PRO A 372 2.96 -19.95 12.78
N GLY A 373 2.32 -21.05 13.20
CA GLY A 373 0.87 -21.22 13.10
C GLY A 373 0.01 -20.13 13.74
N ARG A 374 0.49 -19.48 14.82
CA ARG A 374 -0.18 -18.34 15.44
C ARG A 374 -0.13 -17.07 14.58
N LEU A 375 1.00 -16.78 13.93
CA LEU A 375 1.12 -15.67 12.98
C LEU A 375 0.28 -15.93 11.73
N LEU A 376 0.17 -17.20 11.31
CA LEU A 376 -0.74 -17.60 10.23
C LEU A 376 -2.22 -17.37 10.59
N ASN A 377 -2.66 -17.72 11.81
CA ASN A 377 -4.02 -17.43 12.28
C ASN A 377 -4.30 -15.92 12.31
N ILE A 378 -3.40 -15.11 12.87
CA ILE A 378 -3.50 -13.65 12.89
C ILE A 378 -3.60 -13.10 11.45
N ALA A 379 -2.71 -13.53 10.54
CA ALA A 379 -2.75 -13.14 9.13
C ALA A 379 -4.07 -13.54 8.44
N GLN A 380 -4.58 -14.76 8.67
CA GLN A 380 -5.86 -15.22 8.14
C GLN A 380 -7.07 -14.46 8.71
N ARG A 381 -7.00 -13.97 9.96
CA ARG A 381 -8.02 -13.07 10.51
C ARG A 381 -7.92 -11.69 9.89
N LEU A 382 -6.73 -11.11 9.79
CA LEU A 382 -6.48 -9.83 9.10
C LEU A 382 -7.00 -9.84 7.64
N ILE A 383 -6.72 -10.90 6.87
CA ILE A 383 -7.20 -11.09 5.49
C ILE A 383 -8.74 -11.18 5.44
N ARG A 384 -9.37 -11.98 6.30
CA ARG A 384 -10.85 -12.07 6.36
C ARG A 384 -11.49 -10.72 6.73
N ARG A 385 -10.90 -9.98 7.66
CA ARG A 385 -11.34 -8.62 8.05
C ARG A 385 -11.19 -7.63 6.90
N ALA A 386 -10.08 -7.68 6.15
CA ALA A 386 -9.86 -6.85 4.97
C ALA A 386 -10.84 -7.15 3.83
N ASN A 387 -11.11 -8.43 3.52
CA ASN A 387 -12.12 -8.82 2.53
C ASN A 387 -13.51 -8.26 2.88
N ARG A 388 -13.97 -8.46 4.12
CA ARG A 388 -15.28 -7.95 4.61
C ARG A 388 -15.39 -6.42 4.56
N ILE A 389 -14.28 -5.68 4.53
CA ILE A 389 -14.26 -4.23 4.33
C ILE A 389 -14.38 -3.86 2.85
N LEU A 390 -13.70 -4.58 1.95
CA LEU A 390 -13.77 -4.33 0.50
C LEU A 390 -15.06 -4.82 -0.18
N GLU A 391 -15.84 -5.66 0.49
CA GLU A 391 -17.19 -6.03 0.04
C GLU A 391 -18.12 -4.80 -0.04
N GLN A 392 -18.02 -3.86 0.92
CA GLN A 392 -18.89 -2.67 1.01
C GLN A 392 -18.15 -1.44 1.61
N PRO A 393 -17.08 -0.93 0.98
CA PRO A 393 -16.30 0.20 1.50
C PRO A 393 -17.12 1.50 1.47
N GLN A 394 -17.22 2.20 2.60
CA GLN A 394 -17.99 3.46 2.71
C GLN A 394 -17.16 4.70 2.35
N GLY A 395 -15.85 4.55 2.14
CA GLY A 395 -14.95 5.63 1.73
C GLY A 395 -13.47 5.27 1.81
N VAL A 396 -12.61 6.22 1.43
CA VAL A 396 -11.14 6.05 1.34
C VAL A 396 -10.55 5.46 2.62
N ALA A 397 -10.97 5.92 3.80
CA ALA A 397 -10.47 5.43 5.09
C ALA A 397 -10.79 3.95 5.37
N ASP A 398 -11.87 3.39 4.79
CA ASP A 398 -12.20 1.97 4.88
C ASP A 398 -11.26 1.15 3.99
N ALA A 399 -11.10 1.56 2.73
CA ALA A 399 -10.21 0.91 1.79
C ALA A 399 -8.74 0.95 2.27
N ILE A 400 -8.29 2.06 2.84
CA ILE A 400 -6.96 2.17 3.47
C ILE A 400 -6.83 1.27 4.71
N GLN A 401 -7.89 1.08 5.52
CA GLN A 401 -7.87 0.10 6.61
C GLN A 401 -7.70 -1.33 6.08
N ALA A 402 -8.44 -1.73 5.03
CA ALA A 402 -8.24 -3.02 4.38
C ALA A 402 -6.80 -3.17 3.81
N ALA A 403 -6.27 -2.13 3.18
CA ALA A 403 -4.92 -2.10 2.62
C ALA A 403 -3.82 -2.23 3.70
N VAL A 404 -4.05 -1.72 4.92
CA VAL A 404 -3.16 -1.94 6.07
C VAL A 404 -3.31 -3.34 6.63
N LEU A 405 -4.54 -3.83 6.86
CA LEU A 405 -4.76 -5.18 7.39
C LEU A 405 -4.12 -6.26 6.48
N ALA A 406 -4.27 -6.11 5.16
CA ALA A 406 -3.63 -6.98 4.18
C ALA A 406 -2.09 -6.84 4.15
N LEU A 407 -1.56 -5.61 4.25
CA LEU A 407 -0.12 -5.36 4.37
C LEU A 407 0.49 -5.99 5.64
N GLU A 408 -0.15 -5.79 6.80
CA GLU A 408 0.27 -6.39 8.08
C GLU A 408 0.28 -7.93 7.98
N ALA A 409 -0.76 -8.53 7.40
CA ALA A 409 -0.83 -9.98 7.18
C ALA A 409 0.32 -10.50 6.29
N LYS A 410 0.56 -9.83 5.15
CA LYS A 410 1.63 -10.16 4.20
C LYS A 410 3.02 -10.07 4.87
N GLU A 411 3.24 -9.05 5.68
CA GLU A 411 4.50 -8.82 6.38
C GLU A 411 4.73 -9.80 7.53
N LEU A 412 3.72 -10.13 8.33
CA LEU A 412 3.80 -11.14 9.40
C LEU A 412 4.07 -12.55 8.87
N LEU A 413 3.62 -12.85 7.64
CA LEU A 413 3.95 -14.09 6.94
C LEU A 413 5.38 -14.09 6.35
N ALA A 414 5.97 -12.93 6.08
CA ALA A 414 7.31 -12.77 5.52
C ALA A 414 7.57 -13.61 4.24
N GLY A 415 6.54 -13.85 3.43
CA GLY A 415 6.57 -14.71 2.23
C GLY A 415 6.58 -16.22 2.48
N ARG A 416 6.50 -16.66 3.74
CA ARG A 416 6.20 -18.05 4.12
C ARG A 416 4.71 -18.32 4.00
N THR A 417 4.31 -19.60 3.98
CA THR A 417 2.92 -20.01 3.65
C THR A 417 2.44 -19.31 2.37
N PRO A 418 3.12 -19.56 1.22
CA PRO A 418 3.12 -18.63 0.08
C PRO A 418 1.76 -18.41 -0.58
N THR A 419 0.79 -19.31 -0.42
CA THR A 419 -0.59 -19.10 -0.88
C THR A 419 -1.28 -17.96 -0.13
N THR A 420 -1.27 -17.99 1.21
CA THR A 420 -1.88 -16.94 2.05
C THR A 420 -1.09 -15.62 1.99
N ALA A 421 0.23 -15.68 1.74
CA ALA A 421 1.03 -14.49 1.50
C ALA A 421 0.71 -13.82 0.14
N LEU A 422 0.35 -14.61 -0.89
CA LEU A 422 -0.13 -14.09 -2.17
C LEU A 422 -1.55 -13.53 -2.07
N GLU A 423 -2.44 -14.19 -1.33
CA GLU A 423 -3.79 -13.69 -1.01
C GLU A 423 -3.73 -12.31 -0.31
N ALA A 424 -2.83 -12.16 0.67
CA ALA A 424 -2.59 -10.87 1.32
C ALA A 424 -2.02 -9.79 0.38
N LEU A 425 -1.12 -10.16 -0.55
CA LEU A 425 -0.58 -9.23 -1.55
C LEU A 425 -1.64 -8.79 -2.57
N GLU A 426 -2.46 -9.72 -3.04
CA GLU A 426 -3.60 -9.47 -3.93
C GLU A 426 -4.56 -8.46 -3.29
N LEU A 427 -5.01 -8.77 -2.07
CA LEU A 427 -5.97 -7.98 -1.33
C LEU A 427 -5.45 -6.60 -0.93
N GLN A 428 -4.14 -6.48 -0.67
CA GLN A 428 -3.49 -5.18 -0.46
C GLN A 428 -3.61 -4.31 -1.72
N HIS A 429 -3.24 -4.82 -2.89
CA HIS A 429 -3.28 -4.03 -4.12
C HIS A 429 -4.70 -3.73 -4.62
N GLU A 430 -5.65 -4.63 -4.33
CA GLU A 430 -7.08 -4.40 -4.55
C GLU A 430 -7.61 -3.26 -3.66
N ALA A 431 -7.29 -3.29 -2.36
CA ALA A 431 -7.65 -2.24 -1.42
C ALA A 431 -7.02 -0.88 -1.75
N GLU A 432 -5.76 -0.87 -2.19
CA GLU A 432 -5.08 0.32 -2.70
C GLU A 432 -5.81 0.93 -3.89
N ILE A 433 -6.26 0.12 -4.86
CA ILE A 433 -7.01 0.61 -6.04
C ILE A 433 -8.37 1.16 -5.67
N VAL A 434 -9.09 0.50 -4.75
CA VAL A 434 -10.36 1.01 -4.21
C VAL A 434 -10.14 2.36 -3.52
N ALA A 435 -9.09 2.48 -2.70
CA ALA A 435 -8.76 3.75 -2.04
C ALA A 435 -8.40 4.86 -3.04
N GLU A 436 -7.61 4.54 -4.08
CA GLU A 436 -7.21 5.49 -5.13
C GLU A 436 -8.42 5.95 -5.97
N SER A 437 -9.27 5.02 -6.42
CA SER A 437 -10.42 5.33 -7.30
C SER A 437 -11.60 5.99 -6.57
N MET A 438 -11.75 5.76 -5.25
CA MET A 438 -12.76 6.45 -4.44
C MET A 438 -12.35 7.87 -4.04
N PHE A 439 -11.11 8.30 -4.29
CA PHE A 439 -10.59 9.55 -3.75
C PHE A 439 -10.59 10.68 -4.80
N LEU A 440 -11.50 11.65 -4.63
CA LEU A 440 -11.60 12.85 -5.46
C LEU A 440 -10.34 13.75 -5.49
N GLY A 441 -9.37 13.51 -4.61
CA GLY A 441 -8.07 14.19 -4.58
C GLY A 441 -6.99 13.58 -5.47
N ILE A 442 -7.34 12.56 -6.27
CA ILE A 442 -6.44 11.81 -7.14
C ILE A 442 -6.74 12.09 -8.63
N GLU A 443 -5.72 12.01 -9.49
CA GLU A 443 -5.86 12.13 -10.94
C GLU A 443 -6.66 10.93 -11.48
N TYR A 444 -7.61 11.16 -12.41
CA TYR A 444 -8.50 10.11 -12.92
C TYR A 444 -7.74 8.93 -13.54
N ASN A 445 -6.62 9.18 -14.23
CA ASN A 445 -5.79 8.14 -14.83
C ASN A 445 -4.76 7.63 -13.81
N LEU A 446 -4.83 6.34 -13.47
CA LEU A 446 -3.95 5.71 -12.47
C LEU A 446 -2.79 4.95 -13.15
N ASN A 447 -1.56 5.28 -12.76
CA ASN A 447 -0.36 4.64 -13.33
C ASN A 447 -0.15 3.21 -12.79
N VAL A 448 -0.82 2.24 -13.40
CA VAL A 448 -0.74 0.81 -13.05
C VAL A 448 0.63 0.17 -13.36
N ASN A 449 1.48 0.78 -14.19
CA ASN A 449 2.79 0.23 -14.52
C ASN A 449 3.75 0.17 -13.32
N ASP A 450 3.70 1.15 -12.41
CA ASP A 450 4.49 1.11 -11.18
C ASP A 450 3.97 0.03 -10.21
N ARG A 451 2.64 -0.18 -10.18
CA ARG A 451 1.95 -1.24 -9.45
C ARG A 451 2.29 -2.64 -9.98
N PHE A 452 2.32 -2.86 -11.31
CA PHE A 452 2.73 -4.14 -11.91
C PHE A 452 4.17 -4.52 -11.58
N ARG A 453 5.08 -3.54 -11.53
CA ARG A 453 6.49 -3.76 -11.14
C ARG A 453 6.63 -4.12 -9.66
N ASP A 454 5.79 -3.56 -8.80
CA ASP A 454 5.75 -3.95 -7.39
C ASP A 454 5.18 -5.37 -7.19
N ILE A 455 4.06 -5.69 -7.84
CA ILE A 455 3.49 -7.05 -7.86
C ILE A 455 4.53 -8.06 -8.36
N GLU A 456 5.22 -7.78 -9.48
CA GLU A 456 6.29 -8.65 -9.99
C GLU A 456 7.41 -8.86 -8.97
N ARG A 457 7.86 -7.80 -8.29
CA ARG A 457 8.91 -7.84 -7.28
C ARG A 457 8.51 -8.69 -6.06
N GLU A 458 7.28 -8.52 -5.59
CA GLU A 458 6.76 -9.20 -4.40
C GLU A 458 6.39 -10.66 -4.69
N VAL A 459 5.69 -10.95 -5.80
CA VAL A 459 5.36 -12.31 -6.22
C VAL A 459 6.63 -13.14 -6.48
N ASN A 460 7.69 -12.56 -7.06
CA ASN A 460 8.98 -13.24 -7.24
C ASN A 460 9.76 -13.45 -5.94
N PHE A 461 9.43 -12.75 -4.85
CA PHE A 461 9.93 -13.05 -3.52
C PHE A 461 9.13 -14.19 -2.89
N ILE A 462 7.81 -14.04 -2.76
CA ILE A 462 6.92 -15.01 -2.10
C ILE A 462 7.00 -16.38 -2.78
N SER A 463 7.11 -16.40 -4.12
CA SER A 463 7.16 -17.66 -4.87
C SER A 463 8.41 -18.51 -4.60
N ARG A 464 9.41 -18.01 -3.88
CA ARG A 464 10.56 -18.79 -3.39
C ARG A 464 10.18 -19.77 -2.28
N GLY A 465 9.02 -19.57 -1.63
CA GLY A 465 8.43 -20.52 -0.69
C GLY A 465 7.82 -21.76 -1.36
N PHE A 466 7.64 -21.76 -2.69
CA PHE A 466 7.27 -22.96 -3.45
C PHE A 466 8.52 -23.77 -3.85
N ASN A 467 8.31 -25.06 -4.15
CA ASN A 467 9.33 -25.95 -4.71
C ASN A 467 10.09 -25.27 -5.88
N PRO A 468 11.43 -25.24 -5.91
CA PRO A 468 12.22 -24.56 -6.94
C PRO A 468 11.86 -24.93 -8.40
N GLN A 469 11.40 -26.16 -8.64
CA GLN A 469 10.97 -26.63 -9.97
C GLN A 469 9.67 -25.94 -10.44
N THR A 470 8.74 -25.66 -9.53
CA THR A 470 7.45 -25.03 -9.84
C THR A 470 7.42 -23.53 -9.55
N SER A 471 8.31 -23.01 -8.70
CA SER A 471 8.40 -21.61 -8.27
C SER A 471 8.22 -20.58 -9.40
N LYS A 472 8.94 -20.75 -10.52
CA LYS A 472 8.84 -19.85 -11.70
C LYS A 472 7.48 -19.91 -12.42
N ARG A 473 6.76 -21.03 -12.33
CA ARG A 473 5.40 -21.21 -12.86
C ARG A 473 4.36 -20.66 -11.88
N SER A 474 4.52 -20.92 -10.58
CA SER A 474 3.69 -20.34 -9.53
C SER A 474 3.75 -18.80 -9.57
N ALA A 475 4.93 -18.21 -9.77
CA ALA A 475 5.09 -16.76 -9.88
C ALA A 475 4.30 -16.15 -11.05
N ILE A 476 4.31 -16.79 -12.23
CA ILE A 476 3.55 -16.30 -13.38
C ILE A 476 2.04 -16.47 -13.14
N ASN A 477 1.62 -17.64 -12.64
CA ASN A 477 0.22 -17.91 -12.33
C ASN A 477 -0.34 -16.93 -11.29
N ALA A 478 0.41 -16.68 -10.21
CA ALA A 478 0.00 -15.77 -9.15
C ALA A 478 -0.10 -14.31 -9.64
N ARG A 479 0.90 -13.83 -10.38
CA ARG A 479 0.86 -12.50 -11.00
C ARG A 479 -0.31 -12.36 -11.97
N LEU A 480 -0.60 -13.39 -12.76
CA LEU A 480 -1.74 -13.41 -13.67
C LEU A 480 -3.07 -13.33 -12.89
N SER A 481 -3.25 -14.17 -11.86
CA SER A 481 -4.44 -14.16 -10.99
C SER A 481 -4.69 -12.78 -10.37
N ILE A 482 -3.64 -12.19 -9.77
CA ILE A 482 -3.72 -10.85 -9.18
C ILE A 482 -4.18 -9.85 -10.24
N ILE A 483 -3.52 -9.79 -11.39
CA ILE A 483 -3.78 -8.76 -12.42
C ILE A 483 -5.15 -8.97 -13.11
N GLU A 484 -5.61 -10.21 -13.29
CA GLU A 484 -6.97 -10.50 -13.78
C GLU A 484 -8.04 -10.05 -12.74
N LYS A 485 -7.76 -10.17 -11.43
CA LYS A 485 -8.63 -9.61 -10.38
C LYS A 485 -8.60 -8.08 -10.33
N LEU A 486 -7.41 -7.46 -10.46
CA LEU A 486 -7.30 -6.00 -10.53
C LEU A 486 -8.06 -5.43 -11.74
N ALA A 487 -8.01 -6.10 -12.90
CA ALA A 487 -8.79 -5.73 -14.08
C ALA A 487 -10.32 -5.75 -13.79
N ASN A 488 -10.81 -6.78 -13.09
CA ASN A 488 -12.22 -6.83 -12.70
C ASN A 488 -12.58 -5.72 -11.69
N ARG A 489 -11.72 -5.46 -10.70
CA ARG A 489 -11.93 -4.38 -9.74
C ARG A 489 -11.94 -2.99 -10.40
N PHE A 490 -11.05 -2.73 -11.37
CA PHE A 490 -11.07 -1.50 -12.17
C PHE A 490 -12.36 -1.36 -12.99
N ARG A 491 -12.87 -2.46 -13.58
CA ARG A 491 -14.16 -2.46 -14.29
C ARG A 491 -15.33 -2.10 -13.36
N GLU A 492 -15.37 -2.68 -12.17
CA GLU A 492 -16.38 -2.38 -11.15
C GLU A 492 -16.32 -0.91 -10.67
N LEU A 493 -15.13 -0.31 -10.73
CA LEU A 493 -14.87 1.11 -10.41
C LEU A 493 -14.97 2.05 -11.63
N ASN A 494 -15.37 1.55 -12.80
CA ASN A 494 -15.47 2.28 -14.08
C ASN A 494 -14.15 2.96 -14.54
N GLN A 495 -13.02 2.34 -14.24
CA GLN A 495 -11.67 2.76 -14.61
C GLN A 495 -11.20 1.99 -15.86
N PHE A 496 -11.66 2.44 -17.02
CA PHE A 496 -11.57 1.66 -18.27
C PHE A 496 -10.15 1.58 -18.86
N GLU A 497 -9.33 2.62 -18.72
CA GLU A 497 -7.96 2.63 -19.26
C GLU A 497 -7.06 1.68 -18.45
N GLU A 498 -7.25 1.69 -17.14
CA GLU A 498 -6.61 0.82 -16.15
C GLU A 498 -7.00 -0.65 -16.35
N GLU A 499 -8.29 -0.95 -16.61
CA GLU A 499 -8.71 -2.30 -17.02
C GLU A 499 -7.96 -2.71 -18.31
N HIS A 500 -7.91 -1.84 -19.32
CA HIS A 500 -7.26 -2.16 -20.58
C HIS A 500 -5.74 -2.42 -20.43
N GLU A 501 -5.03 -1.66 -19.59
CA GLU A 501 -3.63 -1.94 -19.27
C GLU A 501 -3.46 -3.25 -18.49
N CYS A 502 -4.33 -3.54 -17.50
CA CYS A 502 -4.31 -4.84 -16.80
C CYS A 502 -4.57 -6.02 -17.74
N LEU A 503 -5.51 -5.90 -18.68
CA LEU A 503 -5.81 -6.95 -19.66
C LEU A 503 -4.68 -7.13 -20.70
N ALA A 504 -4.01 -6.05 -21.09
CA ALA A 504 -2.82 -6.14 -21.93
C ALA A 504 -1.67 -6.86 -21.20
N GLU A 505 -1.46 -6.56 -19.93
CA GLU A 505 -0.44 -7.22 -19.10
C GLU A 505 -0.77 -8.69 -18.81
N ALA A 506 -2.02 -9.01 -18.50
CA ALA A 506 -2.50 -10.39 -18.36
C ALA A 506 -2.29 -11.19 -19.66
N ARG A 507 -2.58 -10.61 -20.82
CA ARG A 507 -2.30 -11.22 -22.13
C ARG A 507 -0.80 -11.47 -22.32
N ARG A 508 0.06 -10.47 -22.04
CA ARG A 508 1.53 -10.59 -22.12
C ARG A 508 2.05 -11.73 -21.25
N LEU A 509 1.53 -11.86 -20.02
CA LEU A 509 1.87 -12.95 -19.10
C LEU A 509 1.40 -14.31 -19.58
N ARG A 510 0.16 -14.42 -20.06
CA ARG A 510 -0.42 -15.67 -20.59
C ARG A 510 0.32 -16.18 -21.83
N LEU A 511 0.74 -15.27 -22.72
CA LEU A 511 1.59 -15.57 -23.88
C LEU A 511 3.01 -16.01 -23.44
N ASN A 512 3.66 -15.27 -22.54
CA ASN A 512 4.96 -15.65 -21.97
C ASN A 512 4.89 -17.00 -21.21
N PHE A 513 3.75 -17.34 -20.61
CA PHE A 513 3.51 -18.62 -19.96
C PHE A 513 3.39 -19.75 -20.99
N TRP A 514 2.55 -19.58 -22.00
CA TRP A 514 2.37 -20.56 -23.09
C TRP A 514 3.69 -20.87 -23.81
N LEU A 515 4.48 -19.84 -24.13
CA LEU A 515 5.83 -19.99 -24.72
C LEU A 515 6.80 -20.80 -23.85
N ARG A 516 6.61 -20.82 -22.52
CA ARG A 516 7.44 -21.59 -21.58
C ARG A 516 6.95 -23.03 -21.33
N GLN A 517 5.76 -23.41 -21.80
CA GLN A 517 5.21 -24.75 -21.54
C GLN A 517 5.82 -25.85 -22.41
N ARG A 518 6.23 -25.55 -23.65
CA ARG A 518 6.82 -26.52 -24.60
C ARG A 518 7.88 -25.82 -25.46
N PRO A 519 9.05 -26.44 -25.71
CA PRO A 519 10.11 -25.82 -26.52
C PRO A 519 9.67 -25.54 -27.96
N VAL A 520 8.77 -26.36 -28.52
CA VAL A 520 8.20 -26.16 -29.87
C VAL A 520 7.46 -24.83 -30.01
N HIS A 521 6.86 -24.31 -28.93
CA HIS A 521 6.19 -23.00 -28.95
C HIS A 521 7.16 -21.83 -29.20
N TRP A 522 8.47 -22.02 -29.02
CA TRP A 522 9.48 -21.01 -29.34
C TRP A 522 9.54 -20.69 -30.84
N LEU A 523 9.17 -21.62 -31.72
CA LEU A 523 9.04 -21.35 -33.17
C LEU A 523 7.93 -20.32 -33.47
N ALA A 524 6.90 -20.25 -32.61
CA ALA A 524 5.84 -19.25 -32.69
C ALA A 524 6.18 -17.93 -31.96
N TRP A 525 7.34 -17.83 -31.30
CA TRP A 525 7.77 -16.62 -30.57
C TRP A 525 7.68 -15.32 -31.38
N PRO A 526 8.15 -15.21 -32.64
CA PRO A 526 8.07 -13.96 -33.39
C PRO A 526 6.62 -13.57 -33.70
N PHE A 527 5.76 -14.54 -34.05
CA PHE A 527 4.32 -14.30 -34.27
C PHE A 527 3.59 -13.91 -32.98
N VAL A 528 3.92 -14.57 -31.86
CA VAL A 528 3.39 -14.20 -30.54
C VAL A 528 3.82 -12.78 -30.14
N LYS A 529 5.05 -12.37 -30.43
CA LYS A 529 5.51 -10.99 -30.18
C LYS A 529 4.92 -9.97 -31.13
N TYR A 530 4.66 -10.34 -32.38
CA TYR A 530 3.90 -9.52 -33.31
C TYR A 530 2.50 -9.20 -32.78
N LEU A 531 1.77 -10.21 -32.28
CA LEU A 531 0.47 -10.03 -31.62
C LEU A 531 0.54 -9.22 -30.31
N ASP A 532 1.58 -9.43 -29.49
CA ASP A 532 1.84 -8.73 -28.22
C ASP A 532 1.97 -7.21 -28.42
N VAL A 533 2.63 -6.77 -29.51
CA VAL A 533 2.78 -5.34 -29.84
C VAL A 533 1.54 -4.77 -30.55
N ILE A 534 0.95 -5.51 -31.50
CA ILE A 534 -0.23 -5.03 -32.25
C ILE A 534 -1.44 -4.81 -31.34
N LEU A 535 -1.75 -5.77 -30.47
CA LEU A 535 -2.94 -5.73 -29.62
C LEU A 535 -2.76 -4.84 -28.37
N ARG A 536 -1.69 -4.03 -28.33
CA ARG A 536 -1.39 -3.12 -27.22
C ARG A 536 -2.25 -1.85 -27.27
N SER A 537 -2.40 -1.23 -28.43
CA SER A 537 -3.37 -0.13 -28.65
C SER A 537 -3.62 0.10 -30.14
N LEU A 538 -4.75 0.70 -30.48
CA LEU A 538 -5.12 1.06 -31.86
C LEU A 538 -4.04 1.93 -32.55
N GLY A 539 -3.35 2.80 -31.81
CA GLY A 539 -2.22 3.57 -32.35
C GLY A 539 -1.03 2.70 -32.76
N HIS A 540 -0.66 1.70 -31.95
CA HIS A 540 0.39 0.73 -32.31
C HIS A 540 -0.04 -0.13 -33.51
N PHE A 541 -1.30 -0.56 -33.56
CA PHE A 541 -1.88 -1.26 -34.71
C PHE A 541 -1.68 -0.45 -36.01
N LEU A 542 -2.12 0.81 -36.03
CA LEU A 542 -2.05 1.67 -37.22
C LEU A 542 -0.61 1.93 -37.68
N VAL A 543 0.33 2.14 -36.74
CA VAL A 543 1.76 2.27 -37.05
C VAL A 543 2.32 0.99 -37.67
N ILE A 544 1.94 -0.20 -37.19
CA ILE A 544 2.44 -1.47 -37.75
C ILE A 544 1.83 -1.77 -39.13
N VAL A 545 0.56 -1.41 -39.36
CA VAL A 545 -0.03 -1.45 -40.71
C VAL A 545 0.70 -0.49 -41.66
N ALA A 546 0.99 0.73 -41.24
CA ALA A 546 1.78 1.67 -42.04
C ALA A 546 3.19 1.13 -42.37
N ILE A 547 3.87 0.51 -41.39
CA ILE A 547 5.18 -0.13 -41.59
C ILE A 547 5.08 -1.25 -42.64
N TRP A 548 4.04 -2.09 -42.61
CA TRP A 548 3.84 -3.13 -43.64
C TRP A 548 3.57 -2.56 -45.02
N ILE A 549 2.69 -1.56 -45.13
CA ILE A 549 2.38 -0.92 -46.41
C ILE A 549 3.65 -0.28 -47.00
N ILE A 550 4.47 0.38 -46.18
CA ILE A 550 5.78 0.93 -46.59
C ILE A 550 6.76 -0.19 -46.99
N PHE A 551 6.83 -1.29 -46.22
CA PHE A 551 7.68 -2.44 -46.54
C PHE A 551 7.34 -3.06 -47.91
N PHE A 552 6.06 -3.33 -48.17
CA PHE A 552 5.63 -3.87 -49.47
C PHE A 552 5.76 -2.83 -50.60
N THR A 553 5.54 -1.54 -50.32
CA THR A 553 5.82 -0.44 -51.27
C THR A 553 7.28 -0.47 -51.72
N LEU A 554 8.23 -0.57 -50.78
CA LEU A 554 9.66 -0.65 -51.10
C LEU A 554 10.01 -1.95 -51.84
N LEU A 555 9.46 -3.09 -51.40
CA LEU A 555 9.67 -4.39 -52.06
C LEU A 555 9.23 -4.37 -53.53
N TYR A 556 8.06 -3.79 -53.82
CA TYR A 556 7.55 -3.64 -55.18
C TYR A 556 8.30 -2.57 -55.97
N PHE A 557 8.73 -1.46 -55.35
CA PHE A 557 9.51 -0.42 -56.01
C PHE A 557 10.88 -0.94 -56.48
N PHE A 558 11.57 -1.75 -55.66
CA PHE A 558 12.81 -2.41 -56.07
C PHE A 558 12.59 -3.64 -56.96
N GLY A 559 11.37 -4.22 -56.99
CA GLY A 559 11.00 -5.36 -57.84
C GLY A 559 10.38 -5.01 -59.20
N LYS A 560 10.15 -3.72 -59.49
CA LYS A 560 9.57 -3.23 -60.74
C LYS A 560 10.67 -2.86 -61.73
N ASN A 561 10.55 -3.28 -62.99
CA ASN A 561 11.53 -2.97 -64.03
C ASN A 561 11.20 -1.59 -64.61
N GLY A 562 11.71 -0.52 -63.99
CA GLY A 562 11.37 0.85 -64.40
C GLY A 562 12.27 1.93 -63.79
N PRO A 563 12.14 3.19 -64.25
CA PRO A 563 12.91 4.29 -63.72
C PRO A 563 12.48 4.62 -62.28
N TYR A 564 13.46 4.79 -61.38
CA TYR A 564 13.24 5.08 -59.96
C TYR A 564 12.78 6.54 -59.74
N THR A 565 11.55 6.86 -60.14
CA THR A 565 10.91 8.18 -59.96
C THR A 565 10.01 8.21 -58.72
N LEU A 566 9.78 9.40 -58.18
CA LEU A 566 8.83 9.61 -57.08
C LEU A 566 7.38 9.27 -57.49
N GLU A 567 7.03 9.47 -58.77
CA GLU A 567 5.73 9.09 -59.33
C GLU A 567 5.54 7.57 -59.32
N ASN A 568 6.57 6.80 -59.70
CA ASN A 568 6.53 5.34 -59.62
C ASN A 568 6.47 4.85 -58.17
N LEU A 569 7.15 5.51 -57.24
CA LEU A 569 7.05 5.19 -55.81
C LEU A 569 5.64 5.46 -55.27
N TRP A 570 5.00 6.56 -55.66
CA TRP A 570 3.63 6.90 -55.25
C TRP A 570 2.60 5.96 -55.86
N HIS A 571 2.73 5.59 -57.13
CA HIS A 571 1.87 4.61 -57.79
C HIS A 571 1.93 3.25 -57.07
N VAL A 572 3.14 2.77 -56.79
CA VAL A 572 3.38 1.52 -56.07
C VAL A 572 2.91 1.59 -54.61
N PHE A 573 2.99 2.76 -53.96
CA PHE A 573 2.41 2.98 -52.63
C PHE A 573 0.88 2.86 -52.66
N ALA A 574 0.22 3.49 -53.63
CA ALA A 574 -1.24 3.42 -53.79
C ALA A 574 -1.70 1.99 -54.11
N GLU A 575 -0.98 1.26 -54.97
CA GLU A 575 -1.23 -0.16 -55.26
C GLU A 575 -1.05 -1.05 -54.01
N SER A 576 0.04 -0.86 -53.26
CA SER A 576 0.30 -1.58 -52.01
C SER A 576 -0.74 -1.27 -50.92
N PHE A 577 -1.13 -0.01 -50.76
CA PHE A 577 -2.18 0.43 -49.85
C PHE A 577 -3.54 -0.19 -50.24
N GLY A 578 -3.92 -0.12 -51.52
CA GLY A 578 -5.14 -0.71 -52.04
C GLY A 578 -5.22 -2.21 -51.74
N PHE A 579 -4.21 -2.97 -52.16
CA PHE A 579 -4.15 -4.42 -51.94
C PHE A 579 -4.18 -4.80 -50.44
N PHE A 580 -3.63 -3.96 -49.55
CA PHE A 580 -3.71 -4.20 -48.10
C PHE A 580 -5.13 -4.11 -47.53
N PHE A 581 -6.02 -3.31 -48.12
CA PHE A 581 -7.39 -3.10 -47.63
C PHE A 581 -8.48 -3.81 -48.46
N THR A 582 -8.30 -3.97 -49.77
CA THR A 582 -9.26 -4.68 -50.64
C THR A 582 -8.94 -6.16 -50.80
N THR A 583 -7.69 -6.57 -50.58
CA THR A 583 -7.14 -7.89 -50.97
C THR A 583 -7.22 -8.22 -52.47
N GLU A 584 -7.50 -7.23 -53.33
CA GLU A 584 -7.45 -7.37 -54.78
C GLU A 584 -6.00 -7.19 -55.29
N PRO A 585 -5.42 -8.19 -55.98
CA PRO A 585 -4.04 -8.09 -56.45
C PRO A 585 -3.89 -7.08 -57.60
N MET A 586 -2.68 -6.55 -57.76
CA MET A 586 -2.33 -5.64 -58.86
C MET A 586 -2.55 -6.30 -60.23
N ASN A 587 -3.50 -5.77 -61.02
CA ASN A 587 -3.78 -6.24 -62.39
C ASN A 587 -2.64 -5.95 -63.40
N ASN A 588 -1.64 -5.14 -63.02
CA ASN A 588 -0.56 -4.67 -63.90
C ASN A 588 0.61 -5.69 -64.01
N GLY A 589 0.33 -6.90 -64.53
CA GLY A 589 1.29 -8.02 -64.55
C GLY A 589 2.50 -7.88 -65.48
N ASP A 590 2.40 -7.05 -66.54
CA ASP A 590 3.25 -7.20 -67.73
C ASP A 590 4.66 -6.57 -67.63
N ASN A 591 4.95 -5.74 -66.62
CA ASN A 591 6.19 -4.94 -66.55
C ASN A 591 7.00 -5.10 -65.24
N ALA A 592 6.82 -6.20 -64.51
CA ALA A 592 7.63 -6.49 -63.31
C ALA A 592 8.99 -7.09 -63.68
N LEU A 593 10.05 -6.78 -62.90
CA LEU A 593 11.37 -7.41 -63.03
C LEU A 593 11.28 -8.92 -62.69
N PHE A 594 10.32 -9.26 -61.84
CA PHE A 594 9.95 -10.60 -61.40
C PHE A 594 8.81 -11.24 -62.24
N GLY A 595 8.65 -10.89 -63.52
CA GLY A 595 7.55 -11.35 -64.40
C GLY A 595 7.23 -12.85 -64.29
N SER A 596 6.00 -13.15 -63.87
CA SER A 596 5.45 -14.49 -63.52
C SER A 596 6.32 -15.41 -62.65
N THR A 597 7.37 -14.89 -62.01
CA THR A 597 8.26 -15.70 -61.18
C THR A 597 7.59 -16.13 -59.87
N PRO A 598 7.93 -17.30 -59.30
CA PRO A 598 7.41 -17.75 -58.01
C PRO A 598 7.63 -16.74 -56.87
N LEU A 599 8.68 -15.90 -56.95
CA LEU A 599 8.98 -14.87 -55.95
C LEU A 599 7.94 -13.74 -55.94
N TRP A 600 7.41 -13.34 -57.11
CA TRP A 600 6.35 -12.33 -57.18
C TRP A 600 5.04 -12.83 -56.57
N HIS A 601 4.64 -14.06 -56.92
CA HIS A 601 3.47 -14.70 -56.35
C HIS A 601 3.62 -14.98 -54.84
N LEU A 602 4.84 -15.29 -54.37
CA LEU A 602 5.14 -15.41 -52.94
C LEU A 602 5.04 -14.07 -52.21
N ALA A 603 5.52 -12.97 -52.81
CA ALA A 603 5.42 -11.62 -52.23
C ALA A 603 3.96 -11.15 -52.12
N LEU A 604 3.17 -11.32 -53.20
CA LEU A 604 1.73 -11.03 -53.21
C LEU A 604 0.97 -11.90 -52.19
N GLY A 605 1.26 -13.20 -52.14
CA GLY A 605 0.65 -14.12 -51.17
C GLY A 605 1.00 -13.78 -49.72
N LEU A 606 2.24 -13.35 -49.47
CA LEU A 606 2.66 -12.88 -48.14
C LEU A 606 1.96 -11.58 -47.75
N GLN A 607 1.87 -10.59 -48.66
CA GLN A 607 1.08 -9.38 -48.37
C GLN A 607 -0.39 -9.73 -48.13
N GLY A 608 -1.02 -10.56 -48.96
CA GLY A 608 -2.41 -10.96 -48.78
C GLY A 608 -2.66 -11.63 -47.42
N LEU A 609 -1.77 -12.52 -46.99
CA LEU A 609 -1.84 -13.17 -45.68
C LEU A 609 -1.66 -12.16 -44.53
N VAL A 610 -0.70 -11.23 -44.63
CA VAL A 610 -0.45 -10.18 -43.64
C VAL A 610 -1.62 -9.19 -43.57
N ALA A 611 -2.14 -8.76 -44.72
CA ALA A 611 -3.29 -7.88 -44.86
C ALA A 611 -4.54 -8.50 -44.22
N PHE A 612 -4.92 -9.70 -44.64
CA PHE A 612 -6.07 -10.44 -44.09
C PHE A 612 -5.94 -10.68 -42.58
N SER A 613 -4.75 -11.07 -42.11
CA SER A 613 -4.49 -11.25 -40.67
C SER A 613 -4.66 -9.96 -39.88
N ASN A 614 -4.11 -8.84 -40.37
CA ASN A 614 -4.23 -7.54 -39.71
C ASN A 614 -5.66 -7.00 -39.76
N LEU A 615 -6.38 -7.15 -40.87
CA LEU A 615 -7.78 -6.75 -41.00
C LEU A 615 -8.69 -7.55 -40.05
N GLY A 616 -8.47 -8.87 -39.95
CA GLY A 616 -9.16 -9.72 -38.99
C GLY A 616 -8.86 -9.34 -37.53
N LEU A 617 -7.61 -9.02 -37.20
CA LEU A 617 -7.22 -8.51 -35.88
C LEU A 617 -7.83 -7.13 -35.59
N LEU A 618 -7.93 -6.25 -36.60
CA LEU A 618 -8.57 -4.93 -36.47
C LEU A 618 -10.07 -5.08 -36.19
N LEU A 619 -10.77 -5.90 -36.96
CA LEU A 619 -12.19 -6.17 -36.77
C LEU A 619 -12.46 -6.78 -35.39
N ALA A 620 -11.63 -7.74 -34.96
CA ALA A 620 -11.73 -8.30 -33.60
C ALA A 620 -11.43 -7.26 -32.50
N HIS A 621 -10.46 -6.36 -32.71
CA HIS A 621 -10.12 -5.32 -31.74
C HIS A 621 -11.21 -4.24 -31.64
N ILE A 622 -11.72 -3.76 -32.78
CA ILE A 622 -12.86 -2.83 -32.86
C ILE A 622 -14.11 -3.48 -32.25
N TYR A 623 -14.40 -4.74 -32.57
CA TYR A 623 -15.52 -5.47 -31.97
C TYR A 623 -15.40 -5.55 -30.45
N MET A 624 -14.23 -5.90 -29.90
CA MET A 624 -13.99 -5.89 -28.45
C MET A 624 -14.12 -4.50 -27.79
N ILE A 625 -13.88 -3.41 -28.52
CA ILE A 625 -14.05 -2.04 -28.03
C ILE A 625 -15.53 -1.62 -28.07
N ILE A 626 -16.26 -2.00 -29.11
CA ILE A 626 -17.68 -1.67 -29.29
C ILE A 626 -18.56 -2.54 -28.37
N SER A 627 -18.33 -3.84 -28.29
CA SER A 627 -19.14 -4.80 -27.49
C SER A 627 -18.94 -4.70 -25.97
N ARG A 628 -18.33 -3.60 -25.51
CA ARG A 628 -18.08 -3.27 -24.10
C ARG A 628 -18.65 -1.90 -23.71
N LYS A 629 -19.28 -1.20 -24.65
CA LYS A 629 -20.06 0.02 -24.44
C LYS A 629 -21.55 -0.28 -24.60
#